data_AF-A0A538JJR6-F1
#
_entry.id   AF-A0A538JJR6-F1
#
_cell.length_a   1.000
_cell.length_b   1.000
_cell.length_c   1.000
_cell.angle_alpha   90.00
_cell.angle_beta   90.00
_cell.angle_gamma   90.00
#
_symmetry.space_group_name_H-M   'P 1'
#
loop_
_entity.id
_entity.type
_entity.pdbx_description
1 polymer ?
#
loop_
_entity_poly.entity_id
_entity_poly.type
_entity_poly.pdbx_seq_one_letter_code
_entity_poly.pdbx_strand_id
1 'polypeptide(L)'
;MDTVSQTETEWFRVWDRVWAETGLGEYDAVLCVGCLEDRLGRQLTPADFSRADVNQPSLIMSDRMLDRLGYKKLEYPVDDANASRPEG
;
A
#
# COMPACT_ATOMS: atom_id res chain seq x y z
N MET A 1 -6.94 -23.84 2.09
CA MET A 1 -6.98 -22.59 2.88
C MET A 1 -6.60 -21.50 1.91
N ASP A 2 -7.58 -21.07 1.13
CA ASP A 2 -7.40 -19.99 0.16
C ASP A 2 -7.45 -18.69 0.94
N THR A 3 -6.27 -18.23 1.37
CA THR A 3 -6.12 -16.94 2.02
C THR A 3 -6.59 -15.90 1.02
N VAL A 4 -7.77 -15.33 1.24
CA VAL A 4 -8.23 -14.16 0.51
C VAL A 4 -7.17 -13.09 0.72
N SER A 5 -6.32 -12.89 -0.28
CA SER A 5 -5.39 -11.78 -0.34
C SER A 5 -6.26 -10.53 -0.20
N GLN A 6 -6.16 -9.86 0.95
CA GLN A 6 -6.80 -8.58 1.20
C GLN A 6 -6.25 -7.61 0.14
N THR A 7 -6.98 -7.57 -0.97
CA THR A 7 -6.78 -6.74 -2.13
C THR A 7 -7.68 -5.53 -1.92
N GLU A 8 -7.30 -4.71 -0.95
CA GLU A 8 -7.67 -3.30 -1.03
C GLU A 8 -7.27 -2.85 -2.44
N THR A 9 -8.20 -2.24 -3.18
CA THR A 9 -8.00 -1.73 -4.54
C THR A 9 -7.02 -0.55 -4.53
N GLU A 10 -5.77 -0.84 -4.20
CA GLU A 10 -4.68 0.11 -4.06
C GLU A 10 -3.85 0.08 -5.34
N TRP A 11 -3.78 1.24 -6.00
CA TRP A 11 -2.91 1.43 -7.12
C TRP A 11 -1.55 1.91 -6.62
N PHE A 12 -0.48 1.36 -7.19
CA PHE A 12 0.88 1.81 -6.94
C PHE A 12 1.74 1.54 -8.18
N ARG A 13 2.90 2.20 -8.26
CA ARG A 13 3.85 1.99 -9.37
C ARG A 13 5.27 1.83 -8.85
N VAL A 14 5.89 0.70 -9.11
CA VAL A 14 7.32 0.48 -8.86
C VAL A 14 8.19 0.98 -10.03
N TRP A 15 9.50 1.05 -9.85
CA TRP A 15 10.41 1.29 -10.97
C TRP A 15 10.35 0.14 -11.98
N ASP A 16 10.56 0.43 -13.26
CA ASP A 16 10.58 -0.60 -14.32
C ASP A 16 11.59 -1.71 -14.04
N ARG A 17 12.74 -1.36 -13.43
CA ARG A 17 13.75 -2.34 -13.00
C ARG A 17 13.23 -3.32 -11.95
N VAL A 18 12.38 -2.85 -11.03
CA VAL A 18 11.76 -3.68 -10.00
C VAL A 18 10.67 -4.56 -10.62
N TRP A 19 9.88 -4.01 -11.55
CA TRP A 19 8.89 -4.81 -12.27
C TRP A 19 9.53 -5.89 -13.13
N ALA A 20 10.66 -5.60 -13.78
CA ALA A 20 11.39 -6.55 -14.62
C ALA A 20 11.87 -7.79 -13.83
N GLU A 21 12.18 -7.64 -12.53
CA GLU A 21 12.55 -8.76 -11.64
C GLU A 21 11.42 -9.79 -11.48
N THR A 22 10.16 -9.41 -11.73
CA THR A 22 9.03 -10.33 -11.68
C THR A 22 8.98 -11.31 -12.85
N GLY A 23 9.67 -11.00 -13.96
CA GLY A 23 9.54 -11.73 -15.23
C GLY A 23 8.17 -11.64 -15.90
N LEU A 24 7.31 -10.70 -15.50
CA LEU A 24 6.04 -10.38 -16.18
C LEU A 24 6.24 -9.22 -17.15
N GLY A 25 5.51 -9.21 -18.26
CA GLY A 25 5.39 -8.06 -19.14
C GLY A 25 4.64 -6.89 -18.49
N GLU A 26 4.75 -5.70 -19.08
CA GLU A 26 4.20 -4.44 -18.56
C GLU A 26 2.67 -4.47 -18.41
N TYR A 27 1.98 -5.25 -19.25
CA TYR A 27 0.51 -5.34 -19.27
C TYR A 27 0.00 -6.75 -18.91
N ASP A 28 0.88 -7.63 -18.44
CA ASP A 28 0.55 -9.04 -18.24
C ASP A 28 -0.25 -9.29 -16.95
N ALA A 29 -0.14 -8.39 -15.96
CA ALA A 29 -0.84 -8.54 -14.69
C ALA A 29 -0.98 -7.22 -13.92
N VAL A 30 -1.95 -7.20 -13.01
CA VAL A 30 -2.02 -6.26 -11.89
C VAL A 30 -1.78 -7.04 -10.61
N LEU A 31 -0.76 -6.66 -9.84
CA LEU A 31 -0.40 -7.33 -8.59
C LEU A 31 -0.67 -6.38 -7.41
N CYS A 32 -1.26 -6.90 -6.33
CA CYS A 32 -1.21 -6.19 -5.07
C CYS A 32 0.22 -6.19 -4.52
N VAL A 33 0.50 -5.31 -3.55
CA VAL A 33 1.85 -5.16 -2.98
C VAL A 33 2.38 -6.48 -2.39
N GLY A 34 1.50 -7.28 -1.76
CA GLY A 34 1.86 -8.60 -1.23
C GLY A 34 2.18 -9.63 -2.31
N CYS A 35 1.38 -9.72 -3.37
CA CYS A 35 1.66 -10.63 -4.48
C CYS A 35 2.95 -10.25 -5.23
N LEU A 36 3.26 -8.95 -5.30
CA LEU A 36 4.53 -8.49 -5.88
C LEU A 36 5.71 -8.93 -5.01
N GLU A 37 5.62 -8.80 -3.69
CA GLU A 37 6.67 -9.24 -2.75
C GLU A 37 6.89 -10.74 -2.76
N ASP A 38 5.81 -11.53 -2.74
CA ASP A 38 5.87 -12.99 -2.83
C ASP A 38 6.61 -13.43 -4.09
N ARG A 39 6.38 -12.72 -5.20
CA ARG A 39 7.01 -13.00 -6.48
C ARG A 39 8.48 -12.56 -6.53
N LEU A 40 8.80 -11.42 -5.93
CA LEU A 40 10.18 -10.92 -5.82
C LEU A 40 11.00 -11.67 -4.76
N GLY A 41 10.34 -12.43 -3.88
CA GLY A 41 10.96 -13.14 -2.75
C GLY A 41 11.53 -12.18 -1.70
N ARG A 42 11.08 -10.92 -1.68
CA ARG A 42 11.55 -9.91 -0.71
C ARG A 42 10.47 -8.89 -0.40
N GLN A 43 10.61 -8.30 0.77
CA GLN A 43 9.81 -7.16 1.18
C GLN A 43 10.20 -5.91 0.36
N LEU A 44 9.20 -5.19 -0.16
CA LEU A 44 9.39 -3.91 -0.84
C LEU A 44 9.68 -2.79 0.14
N THR A 45 10.54 -1.87 -0.28
CA THR A 45 11.00 -0.69 0.47
C THR A 45 10.62 0.60 -0.28
N PRO A 46 10.67 1.78 0.36
CA PRO A 46 10.35 3.05 -0.31
C PRO A 46 11.16 3.30 -1.59
N ALA A 47 12.40 2.77 -1.66
CA ALA A 47 13.28 2.92 -2.83
C ALA A 47 12.81 2.15 -4.07
N ASP A 48 11.91 1.18 -3.91
CA ASP A 48 11.36 0.36 -4.98
C ASP A 48 10.21 1.05 -5.73
N PHE A 49 9.60 2.07 -5.11
CA PHE A 49 8.49 2.80 -5.67
C PHE A 49 8.96 3.95 -6.57
N SER A 50 8.29 4.11 -7.71
CA SER A 50 8.53 5.22 -8.64
C SER A 50 8.05 6.56 -8.05
N ARG A 51 8.36 7.67 -8.73
CA ARG A 51 7.90 9.02 -8.36
C ARG A 51 6.49 9.34 -8.85
N ALA A 52 5.70 8.35 -9.24
CA ALA A 52 4.34 8.58 -9.70
C ALA A 52 3.44 9.09 -8.57
N ASP A 53 2.52 10.00 -8.90
CA ASP A 53 1.60 10.61 -7.93
C ASP A 53 0.73 9.58 -7.20
N VAL A 54 0.47 8.44 -7.83
CA VAL A 54 -0.26 7.32 -7.23
C VAL A 54 0.42 6.72 -6.00
N ASN A 55 1.73 6.95 -5.81
CA ASN A 55 2.48 6.52 -4.63
C ASN A 55 2.47 7.58 -3.50
N GLN A 56 1.78 8.71 -3.68
CA GLN A 56 1.61 9.70 -2.61
C GLN A 56 0.56 9.19 -1.60
N PRO A 57 0.72 9.51 -0.31
CA PRO A 57 -0.13 8.98 0.74
C PRO A 57 -1.54 9.53 0.57
N SER A 58 -2.54 8.67 0.70
CA SER A 58 -3.95 9.06 0.58
C SER A 58 -4.80 8.33 1.61
N LEU A 59 -6.00 8.86 1.88
CA LEU A 59 -6.93 8.31 2.88
C LEU A 59 -7.44 6.90 2.53
N ILE A 60 -7.25 6.44 1.29
CA ILE A 60 -7.69 5.13 0.80
C ILE A 60 -6.56 4.09 0.81
N MET A 61 -5.35 4.47 1.22
CA MET A 61 -4.24 3.53 1.37
C MET A 61 -4.30 2.85 2.73
N SER A 62 -4.08 1.55 2.71
CA SER A 62 -3.92 0.68 3.87
C SER A 62 -2.66 1.03 4.65
N ASP A 63 -2.69 0.71 5.96
CA ASP A 63 -1.52 0.82 6.84
C ASP A 63 -0.31 0.08 6.27
N ARG A 64 -0.53 -1.08 5.63
CA ARG A 64 0.53 -1.87 4.97
C ARG A 64 1.18 -1.09 3.82
N MET A 65 0.38 -0.48 2.95
CA MET A 65 0.91 0.25 1.80
C MET A 65 1.68 1.51 2.26
N LEU A 66 1.13 2.23 3.24
CA LEU A 66 1.78 3.41 3.82
C LEU A 66 3.14 3.07 4.43
N ASP A 67 3.24 1.95 5.16
CA ASP A 67 4.51 1.45 5.70
C ASP A 67 5.56 1.23 4.59
N ARG A 68 5.16 0.62 3.46
CA ARG A 68 6.10 0.34 2.35
C ARG A 68 6.53 1.58 1.58
N LEU A 69 5.68 2.59 1.54
CA LEU A 69 6.01 3.90 1.01
C LEU A 69 6.83 4.75 2.00
N GLY A 70 7.02 4.28 3.23
CA GLY A 70 7.81 4.95 4.26
C GLY A 70 7.04 6.01 5.03
N TYR A 71 5.72 6.02 4.94
CA TYR A 71 4.86 6.88 5.73
C TYR A 71 4.64 6.26 7.10
N LYS A 72 4.90 7.05 8.14
CA LYS A 72 4.50 6.69 9.50
C LYS A 72 3.01 6.95 9.63
N LYS A 73 2.29 6.03 10.27
CA LYS A 73 0.93 6.27 10.71
C LYS A 73 0.92 7.58 11.50
N LEU A 74 0.15 8.55 11.06
CA LEU A 74 -0.18 9.69 11.91
C LEU A 74 -1.04 9.10 13.04
N GLU A 75 -0.49 9.04 14.24
CA GLU A 75 -1.29 8.89 15.44
C GLU A 75 -2.15 10.15 15.50
N TYR A 76 -3.40 10.04 15.04
CA TYR A 76 -4.37 11.07 15.36
C TYR A 76 -4.57 11.01 16.88
N PRO A 77 -4.32 12.11 17.61
CA PRO A 77 -4.91 12.25 18.92
C PRO A 77 -6.41 12.05 18.70
N VAL A 78 -6.96 10.99 19.29
CA VAL A 78 -8.40 10.95 19.55
C VAL A 78 -8.61 12.04 20.58
N ASP A 79 -8.85 13.26 20.12
CA ASP A 79 -9.39 14.28 21.00
C ASP A 79 -10.71 13.69 21.51
N ASP A 80 -10.77 13.35 22.79
CA ASP A 80 -11.95 12.86 23.53
C ASP A 80 -13.15 13.85 23.47
N ALA A 81 -13.08 14.88 22.62
CA ALA A 81 -14.05 15.94 22.44
C ALA A 81 -15.39 15.50 21.83
N ASN A 82 -15.59 14.22 21.49
CA ASN A 82 -16.91 13.71 21.06
C ASN A 82 -17.59 12.77 22.09
N ALA A 83 -17.13 12.75 23.34
CA ALA A 83 -17.89 12.18 24.46
C ALA A 83 -18.83 13.22 25.09
N SER A 84 -19.71 13.85 24.29
CA SER A 84 -20.84 14.66 24.80
C SER A 84 -21.87 14.88 23.70
N ARG A 85 -22.53 13.81 23.26
CA ARG A 85 -23.86 13.93 22.65
C ARG A 85 -24.88 13.90 23.80
N PRO A 86 -25.54 15.00 24.17
CA PRO A 86 -26.69 14.88 25.06
C PRO A 86 -27.76 14.09 24.31
N GLU A 87 -28.25 13.02 24.94
CA GLU A 87 -29.48 12.36 24.51
C GLU A 87 -30.61 13.39 24.61
N GLY A 88 -31.26 13.62 23.47
CA GLY A 88 -32.53 14.34 23.36
C GLY A 88 -33.61 13.36 22.95
#